data_AF-A0A3A6UCC2-F1
#
_entry.id   AF-A0A3A6UCC2-F1
#
_cell.length_a   1.000
_cell.length_b   1.000
_cell.length_c   1.000
_cell.angle_alpha   90.00
_cell.angle_beta   90.00
_cell.angle_gamma   90.00
#
_symmetry.space_group_name_H-M   'P 1'
#
loop_
_entity.id
_entity.type
_entity.pdbx_description
1 polymer ?
#
loop_
_entity_poly.entity_id
_entity_poly.type
_entity_poly.pdbx_seq_one_letter_code
_entity_poly.pdbx_strand_id
1 'polypeptide(L)'
;MSGLFNEEPTVVMRRSNFNLEQNEAVHESFKIDLTGAERLIEGLNIYGSPLLNAVTELIGILVTIPRQGSPLDIDRFRQSLINAIASFRQKGVHLDYHPSIIEKSCFVLCAAFDEAILYTTWGEKARWENHSLLSKTFSERNGGEVFFQLLDKACEQPAKLVDFIELQYVLLMLGFKGRYRHKDETDLHEIKSGVYEVLRHYRTESVLPIPRTPTLPTEKEPWRMWSMRKLAALAGLLIVSGYVFSEYWYYNRSQTIIAQSQLIDKTSASINEYTLEQKIDAENENAGNSIKESMMHSHMNEVDWEILLAVFSTSADANQLAAILNKSGYSTALKQNEHGIELVIKASNDLLAIRKLNNELKVKFGLNATIRKAQK
;
A
#
# COMPACT_ATOMS: atom_id res chain seq x y z
N MET A 1 65.09 3.57 -6.27
CA MET A 1 63.91 3.84 -5.42
C MET A 1 63.64 5.33 -5.52
N SER A 2 62.50 5.85 -5.95
CA SER A 2 61.18 5.27 -6.22
C SER A 2 60.48 6.23 -7.20
N GLY A 3 60.26 5.77 -8.43
CA GLY A 3 59.18 6.29 -9.25
C GLY A 3 57.88 5.78 -8.65
N LEU A 4 56.99 6.68 -8.23
CA LEU A 4 55.70 6.29 -7.66
C LEU A 4 54.55 7.24 -8.05
N PHE A 5 54.70 8.02 -9.12
CA PHE A 5 53.55 8.70 -9.70
C PHE A 5 53.62 8.58 -11.22
N ASN A 6 52.76 7.70 -11.73
CA ASN A 6 52.41 7.60 -13.15
C ASN A 6 51.80 8.95 -13.56
N GLU A 7 52.52 9.73 -14.34
CA GLU A 7 51.95 10.85 -15.07
C GLU A 7 51.15 10.28 -16.25
N GLU A 8 49.97 9.73 -15.96
CA GLU A 8 49.00 9.47 -17.02
C GLU A 8 48.34 10.81 -17.40
N PRO A 9 48.25 11.14 -18.71
CA PRO A 9 47.62 12.37 -19.15
C PRO A 9 46.15 12.37 -18.73
N THR A 10 45.77 13.36 -17.92
CA THR A 10 44.39 13.60 -17.50
C THR A 10 43.48 13.61 -18.73
N VAL A 11 42.55 12.64 -18.81
CA VAL A 11 41.55 12.59 -19.87
C VAL A 11 40.66 13.82 -19.76
N VAL A 12 40.86 14.78 -20.67
CA VAL A 12 39.99 15.95 -20.80
C VAL A 12 38.66 15.46 -21.35
N MET A 13 37.69 15.23 -20.46
CA MET A 13 36.29 14.98 -20.82
C MET A 13 35.71 16.23 -21.48
N ARG A 14 35.88 16.36 -22.79
CA ARG A 14 35.17 17.35 -23.60
C ARG A 14 33.71 16.91 -23.66
N ARG A 15 32.86 17.48 -22.80
CA ARG A 15 31.41 17.32 -22.95
C ARG A 15 31.06 17.77 -24.37
N SER A 16 30.64 16.83 -25.21
CA SER A 16 29.98 17.17 -26.46
C SER A 16 28.81 18.08 -26.09
N ASN A 17 28.75 19.27 -26.69
CA ASN A 17 27.59 20.13 -26.55
C ASN A 17 26.37 19.32 -27.01
N PHE A 18 25.63 18.79 -26.04
CA PHE A 18 24.35 18.17 -26.30
C PHE A 18 23.45 19.34 -26.68
N ASN A 19 23.19 19.50 -27.98
CA ASN A 19 22.14 20.38 -28.45
C ASN A 19 20.84 19.84 -27.85
N LEU A 20 20.40 20.46 -26.75
CA LEU A 20 19.02 20.43 -26.34
C LEU A 20 18.27 21.13 -27.47
N GLU A 21 17.77 20.35 -28.43
CA GLU A 21 16.61 20.77 -29.19
C GLU A 21 15.59 21.25 -28.15
N GLN A 22 15.30 22.54 -28.20
CA GLN A 22 14.27 23.20 -27.41
C GLN A 22 12.93 22.59 -27.81
N ASN A 23 12.63 21.43 -27.26
CA ASN A 23 11.27 21.00 -27.10
C ASN A 23 10.75 21.84 -25.94
N GLU A 24 9.95 22.85 -26.23
CA GLU A 24 9.18 23.65 -25.27
C GLU A 24 8.18 22.74 -24.54
N ALA A 25 8.69 21.80 -23.76
CA ALA A 25 7.96 21.20 -22.68
C ALA A 25 7.85 22.30 -21.62
N VAL A 26 6.66 22.88 -21.52
CA VAL A 26 6.15 23.72 -20.44
C VAL A 26 7.01 23.52 -19.18
N HIS A 27 7.93 24.45 -18.94
CA HIS A 27 8.58 24.58 -17.64
C HIS A 27 7.51 25.06 -16.66
N GLU A 28 6.65 24.14 -16.20
CA GLU A 28 6.06 24.27 -14.90
C GLU A 28 7.25 24.35 -13.94
N SER A 29 7.59 25.58 -13.54
CA SER A 29 8.44 25.78 -12.39
C SER A 29 7.73 25.08 -11.25
N PHE A 30 8.14 23.86 -10.95
CA PHE A 30 7.71 23.20 -9.74
C PHE A 30 8.33 24.02 -8.61
N LYS A 31 7.61 25.07 -8.20
CA LYS A 31 7.86 25.80 -6.96
C LYS A 31 7.60 24.74 -5.91
N ILE A 32 8.68 24.09 -5.47
CA ILE A 32 8.62 23.21 -4.31
C ILE A 32 8.13 24.11 -3.19
N ASP A 33 6.87 23.92 -2.83
CA ASP A 33 6.24 24.64 -1.75
C ASP A 33 6.82 24.10 -0.44
N LEU A 34 7.92 24.71 -0.01
CA LEU A 34 8.60 24.40 1.25
C LEU A 34 7.89 25.03 2.45
N THR A 35 6.80 25.76 2.21
CA THR A 35 6.03 26.44 3.25
C THR A 35 5.37 25.38 4.14
N GLY A 36 5.92 25.19 5.34
CA GLY A 36 5.53 24.12 6.27
C GLY A 36 6.58 23.05 6.53
N ALA A 37 7.65 22.96 5.72
CA ALA A 37 8.81 22.12 6.03
C ALA A 37 9.51 22.59 7.32
N GLU A 38 9.42 23.88 7.64
CA GLU A 38 9.87 24.46 8.92
C GLU A 38 9.21 23.77 10.11
N ARG A 39 7.91 23.44 10.02
CA ARG A 39 7.18 22.69 11.07
C ARG A 39 7.61 21.22 11.16
N LEU A 40 8.05 20.64 10.04
CA LEU A 40 8.61 19.29 10.04
C LEU A 40 9.99 19.25 10.71
N ILE A 41 10.79 20.30 10.57
CA ILE A 41 12.04 20.48 11.33
C ILE A 41 11.74 20.67 12.82
N GLU A 42 10.70 21.43 13.18
CA GLU A 42 10.31 21.62 14.57
C GLU A 42 9.83 20.33 15.26
N GLY A 43 9.26 19.39 14.51
CA GLY A 43 8.83 18.07 15.01
C GLY A 43 9.87 16.96 14.88
N LEU A 44 11.04 17.23 14.28
CA LEU A 44 12.08 16.21 14.10
C LEU A 44 12.78 15.95 15.45
N ASN A 45 12.42 14.83 16.06
CA ASN A 45 13.12 14.26 17.20
C ASN A 45 14.42 13.60 16.69
N ILE A 46 15.42 14.42 16.36
CA ILE A 46 16.71 14.00 15.80
C ILE A 46 17.56 13.32 16.88
N TYR A 47 17.48 13.83 18.11
CA TYR A 47 18.28 13.40 19.24
C TYR A 47 17.42 12.67 20.28
N GLY A 48 18.00 11.73 21.03
CA GLY A 48 17.31 11.05 22.13
C GLY A 48 16.94 11.94 23.33
N SER A 49 17.15 13.26 23.22
CA SER A 49 16.95 14.26 24.26
C SER A 49 16.02 15.40 23.81
N PRO A 50 14.85 15.57 24.45
CA PRO A 50 13.91 16.65 24.13
C PRO A 50 14.54 18.05 24.22
N LEU A 51 15.48 18.22 25.15
CA LEU A 51 16.20 19.48 25.33
C LEU A 51 17.09 19.78 24.11
N LEU A 52 17.84 18.79 23.61
CA LEU A 52 18.75 18.98 22.50
C LEU A 52 17.98 19.25 21.20
N ASN A 53 16.85 18.57 20.99
CA ASN A 53 15.97 18.85 19.87
C ASN A 53 15.50 20.31 19.84
N ALA A 54 15.09 20.86 20.99
CA ALA A 54 14.65 22.25 21.09
C ALA A 54 15.78 23.26 20.82
N VAL A 55 17.04 22.86 21.02
CA VAL A 55 18.24 23.71 20.82
C VAL A 55 18.85 23.55 19.43
N THR A 56 18.42 22.57 18.63
CA THR A 56 19.01 22.24 17.31
C THR A 56 19.24 23.45 16.42
N GLU A 57 18.27 24.36 16.33
CA GLU A 57 18.36 25.58 15.52
C GLU A 57 19.50 26.50 16.01
N LEU A 58 19.61 26.68 17.32
CA LEU A 58 20.68 27.47 17.93
C LEU A 58 22.06 26.84 17.72
N ILE A 59 22.17 25.51 17.84
CA ILE A 59 23.41 24.80 17.52
C ILE A 59 23.80 25.01 16.06
N GLY A 60 22.84 24.95 15.14
CA GLY A 60 23.06 25.24 13.72
C GLY A 60 23.65 26.63 13.52
N ILE A 61 23.06 27.65 14.15
CA ILE A 61 23.59 29.03 14.09
C ILE A 61 25.00 29.08 14.68
N LEU A 62 25.22 28.51 15.87
CA LEU A 62 26.51 28.52 16.56
C LEU A 62 27.65 27.96 15.69
N VAL A 63 27.42 26.84 15.00
CA VAL A 63 28.39 26.19 14.12
C VAL A 63 28.72 27.05 12.89
N THR A 64 27.77 27.87 12.41
CA THR A 64 27.98 28.71 11.24
C THR A 64 28.74 30.01 11.54
N ILE A 65 28.66 30.55 12.76
CA ILE A 65 29.24 31.84 13.14
C ILE A 65 30.74 31.95 12.77
N PRO A 66 31.62 30.99 13.10
CA PRO A 66 33.05 31.10 12.79
C PRO A 66 33.35 31.17 11.29
N ARG A 67 32.42 30.69 10.44
CA ARG A 67 32.56 30.67 8.98
C ARG A 67 31.98 31.93 8.33
N GLN A 68 31.24 32.74 9.08
CA GLN A 68 30.59 33.96 8.58
C GLN A 68 31.50 35.17 8.73
N GLY A 69 31.42 36.08 7.75
CA GLY A 69 32.04 37.40 7.84
C GLY A 69 31.32 38.31 8.82
N SER A 70 31.89 39.50 9.04
CA SER A 70 31.27 40.50 9.92
C SER A 70 29.85 40.83 9.46
N PRO A 71 28.84 40.78 10.35
CA PRO A 71 27.52 41.28 10.02
C PRO A 71 27.58 42.78 9.73
N LEU A 72 26.68 43.26 8.85
CA LEU A 72 26.56 44.68 8.50
C LEU A 72 26.15 45.53 9.71
N ASP A 73 25.30 44.97 10.58
CA ASP A 73 24.81 45.57 11.81
C ASP A 73 24.93 44.54 12.96
N ILE A 74 25.92 44.78 13.84
CA ILE A 74 26.24 43.92 14.99
C ILE A 74 25.13 43.96 16.04
N ASP A 75 24.48 45.12 16.24
CA ASP A 75 23.44 45.28 17.24
C ASP A 75 22.17 44.54 16.84
N ARG A 76 21.79 44.62 15.55
CA ARG A 76 20.69 43.83 15.00
C ARG A 76 20.97 42.34 15.06
N PHE A 77 22.19 41.92 14.72
CA PHE A 77 22.60 40.51 14.83
C PHE A 77 22.47 40.01 16.29
N ARG A 78 22.94 40.80 17.24
CA ARG A 78 22.82 40.48 18.67
C ARG A 78 21.37 40.37 19.12
N GLN A 79 20.51 41.30 18.72
CA GLN A 79 19.07 41.22 19.02
C GLN A 79 18.45 39.96 18.42
N SER A 80 18.86 39.56 17.21
CA SER A 80 18.42 38.32 16.57
C SER A 80 18.79 37.09 17.41
N LEU A 81 20.02 37.03 17.94
CA LEU A 81 20.45 35.93 18.82
C LEU A 81 19.67 35.91 20.15
N ILE A 82 19.47 37.08 20.77
CA ILE A 82 18.67 37.20 21.99
C ILE A 82 17.23 36.70 21.76
N ASN A 83 16.63 37.07 20.63
CA ASN A 83 15.29 36.61 20.25
C ASN A 83 15.25 35.10 20.00
N ALA A 84 16.29 34.53 19.38
CA ALA A 84 16.39 33.08 19.16
C ALA A 84 16.49 32.32 20.49
N ILE A 85 17.27 32.83 21.46
CA ILE A 85 17.36 32.26 22.82
C ILE A 85 16.02 32.42 23.56
N ALA A 86 15.33 33.55 23.40
CA ALA A 86 13.99 33.75 23.97
C ALA A 86 12.96 32.79 23.38
N SER A 87 13.04 32.49 22.08
CA SER A 87 12.23 31.47 21.41
C SER A 87 12.50 30.08 21.99
N PHE A 88 13.77 29.70 22.19
CA PHE A 88 14.13 28.47 22.88
C PHE A 88 13.54 28.42 24.30
N ARG A 89 13.64 29.51 25.07
CA ARG A 89 13.05 29.60 26.41
C ARG A 89 11.55 29.34 26.38
N GLN A 90 10.82 29.91 25.41
CA GLN A 90 9.38 29.68 25.22
C GLN A 90 9.10 28.21 24.85
N LYS A 91 9.86 27.62 23.92
CA LYS A 91 9.77 26.19 23.59
C LYS A 91 10.00 25.32 24.83
N GLY A 92 10.95 25.71 25.69
CA GLY A 92 11.29 25.04 26.94
C GLY A 92 10.18 25.03 27.99
N VAL A 93 9.25 25.99 27.98
CA VAL A 93 8.08 26.00 28.89
C VAL A 93 7.14 24.81 28.61
N HIS A 94 7.12 24.31 27.38
CA HIS A 94 6.31 23.16 26.98
C HIS A 94 7.01 21.81 27.19
N LEU A 95 8.28 21.82 27.61
CA LEU A 95 9.02 20.61 27.94
C LEU A 95 8.80 20.23 29.41
N ASP A 96 8.87 18.93 29.71
CA ASP A 96 8.71 18.40 31.07
C ASP A 96 9.99 18.56 31.92
N TYR A 97 10.53 19.79 31.96
CA TYR A 97 11.70 20.14 32.77
C TYR A 97 11.35 21.23 33.77
N HIS A 98 12.07 21.22 34.91
CA HIS A 98 11.98 22.32 35.86
C HIS A 98 12.46 23.64 35.21
N PRO A 99 11.78 24.78 35.40
CA PRO A 99 12.12 26.06 34.76
C PRO A 99 13.58 26.49 34.94
N SER A 100 14.17 26.17 36.09
CA SER A 100 15.60 26.44 36.36
C SER A 100 16.55 25.74 35.37
N ILE A 101 16.20 24.56 34.85
CA ILE A 101 17.03 23.86 33.84
C ILE A 101 16.97 24.57 32.50
N ILE A 102 15.80 25.09 32.12
CA ILE A 102 15.67 25.89 30.90
C ILE A 102 16.48 27.19 31.03
N GLU A 103 16.40 27.88 32.16
CA GLU A 103 17.23 29.08 32.43
C GLU A 103 18.74 28.78 32.36
N LYS A 104 19.19 27.69 33.00
CA LYS A 104 20.59 27.26 32.96
C LYS A 104 21.02 26.86 31.55
N SER A 105 20.12 26.26 30.76
CA SER A 105 20.36 25.93 29.35
C SER A 105 20.55 27.19 28.51
N CYS A 106 19.68 28.21 28.70
CA CYS A 106 19.86 29.51 28.07
C CYS A 106 21.21 30.15 28.46
N PHE A 107 21.59 30.06 29.74
CA PHE A 107 22.87 30.59 30.22
C PHE A 107 24.07 29.95 29.52
N VAL A 108 24.14 28.61 29.49
CA VAL A 108 25.27 27.91 28.85
C VAL A 108 25.32 28.14 27.35
N LEU A 109 24.16 28.31 26.70
CA LEU A 109 24.08 28.69 25.28
C LEU A 109 24.60 30.10 25.04
N CYS A 110 24.18 31.09 25.83
CA CYS A 110 24.72 32.45 25.75
C CYS A 110 26.24 32.45 25.92
N ALA A 111 26.77 31.70 26.91
CA ALA A 111 28.20 31.60 27.13
C ALA A 111 28.94 31.00 25.92
N ALA A 112 28.37 29.95 25.30
CA ALA A 112 28.93 29.34 24.10
C ALA A 112 28.91 30.27 22.88
N PHE A 113 27.80 30.99 22.66
CA PHE A 113 27.70 31.99 21.60
C PHE A 113 28.67 33.15 21.80
N ASP A 114 28.77 33.68 23.02
CA ASP A 114 29.69 34.76 23.32
C ASP A 114 31.14 34.37 23.07
N GLU A 115 31.55 33.16 23.47
CA GLU A 115 32.88 32.65 23.18
C GLU A 115 33.09 32.47 21.66
N ALA A 116 32.16 31.82 20.97
CA ALA A 116 32.27 31.57 19.53
C ALA A 116 32.42 32.89 18.75
N ILE A 117 31.66 33.92 19.11
CA ILE A 117 31.70 35.24 18.47
C ILE A 117 32.99 35.98 18.82
N LEU A 118 33.38 36.00 20.10
CA LEU A 118 34.56 36.73 20.58
C LEU A 118 35.83 36.29 19.83
N TYR A 119 35.95 35.00 19.51
CA TYR A 119 37.10 34.44 18.80
C TYR A 119 36.96 34.40 17.27
N THR A 120 35.98 35.09 16.70
CA THR A 120 35.94 35.35 15.24
C THR A 120 36.87 36.50 14.85
N THR A 121 37.20 36.61 13.56
CA THR A 121 38.04 37.70 13.01
C THR A 121 37.43 39.10 13.17
N TRP A 122 36.12 39.18 13.43
CA TRP A 122 35.37 40.43 13.58
C TRP A 122 34.85 40.67 14.99
N GLY A 123 34.70 39.65 15.84
CA GLY A 123 34.14 39.79 17.19
C GLY A 123 34.95 40.71 18.11
N GLU A 124 36.27 40.60 18.07
CA GLU A 124 37.18 41.50 18.80
C GLU A 124 37.06 42.95 18.30
N LYS A 125 37.06 43.15 16.97
CA LYS A 125 36.91 44.49 16.34
C LYS A 125 35.57 45.14 16.67
N ALA A 126 34.52 44.32 16.75
CA ALA A 126 33.17 44.70 17.15
C ALA A 126 33.03 45.01 18.65
N ARG A 127 34.09 44.79 19.44
CA ARG A 127 34.09 44.93 20.91
C ARG A 127 32.95 44.15 21.56
N TRP A 128 32.71 42.93 21.09
CA TRP A 128 31.58 42.11 21.52
C TRP A 128 31.56 41.90 23.05
N GLU A 129 32.73 41.76 23.67
CA GLU A 129 32.90 41.62 25.12
C GLU A 129 32.19 42.70 25.96
N ASN A 130 32.08 43.93 25.47
CA ASN A 130 31.44 45.03 26.22
C ASN A 130 29.92 44.88 26.30
N HIS A 131 29.34 44.19 25.31
CA HIS A 131 27.90 44.02 25.16
C HIS A 131 27.59 42.56 24.81
N SER A 132 28.11 41.62 25.60
CA SER A 132 27.88 40.18 25.39
C SER A 132 26.42 39.80 25.62
N LEU A 133 26.00 38.65 25.09
CA LEU A 133 24.66 38.10 25.33
C LEU A 133 24.46 37.83 26.83
N LEU A 134 25.48 37.25 27.48
CA LEU A 134 25.44 36.95 28.91
C LEU A 134 25.30 38.22 29.76
N SER A 135 26.02 39.30 29.41
CA SER A 135 25.91 40.56 30.13
C SER A 135 24.54 41.21 29.92
N LYS A 136 23.93 41.10 28.73
CA LYS A 136 22.61 41.68 28.46
C LYS A 136 21.46 40.88 29.08
N THR A 137 21.55 39.55 29.10
CA THR A 137 20.46 38.69 29.55
C THR A 137 20.57 38.31 31.03
N PHE A 138 21.77 38.07 31.53
CA PHE A 138 22.01 37.56 32.89
C PHE A 138 22.81 38.54 33.77
N SER A 139 23.26 39.67 33.23
CA SER A 139 24.17 40.61 33.94
C SER A 139 25.45 39.94 34.45
N GLU A 140 25.84 38.84 33.82
CA GLU A 140 27.01 38.04 34.18
C GLU A 140 28.12 38.20 33.15
N ARG A 141 29.36 38.27 33.65
CA ARG A 141 30.56 38.42 32.82
C ARG A 141 31.46 37.19 32.84
N ASN A 142 31.29 36.29 33.82
CA ASN A 142 32.15 35.12 33.99
C ASN A 142 31.50 33.82 33.47
N GLY A 143 31.02 33.84 32.22
CA GLY A 143 30.32 32.70 31.62
C GLY A 143 31.16 31.43 31.52
N GLY A 144 32.45 31.60 31.23
CA GLY A 144 33.39 30.50 31.07
C GLY A 144 33.63 29.70 32.35
N GLU A 145 33.53 30.31 33.54
CA GLU A 145 33.67 29.60 34.82
C GLU A 145 32.35 29.00 35.29
N VAL A 146 31.27 29.78 35.22
CA VAL A 146 29.93 29.35 35.66
C VAL A 146 29.43 28.17 34.82
N PHE A 147 29.80 28.09 33.54
CA PHE A 147 29.52 26.91 32.70
C PHE A 147 30.03 25.62 33.35
N PHE A 148 31.31 25.56 33.74
CA PHE A 148 31.86 24.35 34.35
C PHE A 148 31.29 24.10 35.75
N GLN A 149 30.98 25.14 36.53
CA GLN A 149 30.29 24.97 37.80
C GLN A 149 28.89 24.36 37.64
N LEU A 150 28.16 24.71 36.57
CA LEU A 150 26.87 24.10 36.24
C LEU A 150 27.03 22.65 35.76
N LEU A 151 28.08 22.36 35.00
CA LEU A 151 28.42 21.01 34.57
C LEU A 151 28.74 20.10 35.77
N ASP A 152 29.63 20.55 36.66
CA ASP A 152 30.04 19.81 37.86
C ASP A 152 28.81 19.49 38.72
N LYS A 153 27.96 20.48 38.98
CA LYS A 153 26.69 20.29 39.72
C LYS A 153 25.70 19.36 39.01
N ALA A 154 25.67 19.38 37.68
CA ALA A 154 24.80 18.47 36.93
C ALA A 154 25.29 17.02 37.03
N CYS A 155 26.61 16.82 36.99
CA CYS A 155 27.26 15.51 37.15
C CYS A 155 27.08 14.89 38.55
N GLU A 156 26.72 15.67 39.58
CA GLU A 156 26.31 15.13 40.88
C GLU A 156 24.95 14.40 40.83
N GLN A 157 24.07 14.76 39.89
CA GLN A 157 22.74 14.16 39.73
C GLN A 157 22.44 13.77 38.27
N PRO A 158 23.24 12.89 37.66
CA PRO A 158 23.18 12.63 36.23
C PRO A 158 21.88 11.93 35.81
N ALA A 159 21.28 11.12 36.69
CA ALA A 159 20.00 10.45 36.42
C ALA A 159 18.84 11.42 36.10
N LYS A 160 18.86 12.64 36.67
CA LYS A 160 17.82 13.66 36.44
C LYS A 160 18.22 14.70 35.41
N LEU A 161 19.52 14.91 35.22
CA LEU A 161 20.07 16.02 34.43
C LEU A 161 20.82 15.56 33.18
N VAL A 162 20.65 14.29 32.78
CA VAL A 162 21.32 13.70 31.61
C VAL A 162 21.17 14.55 30.35
N ASP A 163 19.98 15.09 30.06
CA ASP A 163 19.72 15.95 28.90
C ASP A 163 20.52 17.27 28.95
N PHE A 164 20.67 17.84 30.14
CA PHE A 164 21.42 19.07 30.36
C PHE A 164 22.94 18.84 30.33
N ILE A 165 23.41 17.68 30.81
CA ILE A 165 24.80 17.25 30.67
C ILE A 165 25.11 17.02 29.18
N GLU A 166 24.20 16.37 28.45
CA GLU A 166 24.35 16.11 27.01
C GLU A 166 24.45 17.42 26.21
N LEU A 167 23.59 18.41 26.51
CA LEU A 167 23.69 19.73 25.90
C LEU A 167 25.07 20.36 26.12
N GLN A 168 25.57 20.38 27.36
CA GLN A 168 26.89 20.95 27.66
C GLN A 168 28.02 20.17 26.98
N TYR A 169 27.92 18.84 26.94
CA TYR A 169 28.87 18.00 26.22
C TYR A 169 28.92 18.31 24.72
N VAL A 170 27.76 18.48 24.08
CA VAL A 170 27.70 18.90 22.68
C VAL A 170 28.39 20.26 22.49
N LEU A 171 28.14 21.25 23.36
CA LEU A 171 28.81 22.55 23.30
C LEU A 171 30.34 22.44 23.47
N LEU A 172 30.82 21.55 24.35
CA LEU A 172 32.25 21.25 24.50
C LEU A 172 32.86 20.63 23.24
N MET A 173 32.11 19.76 22.54
CA MET A 173 32.54 19.16 21.28
C MET A 173 32.49 20.14 20.11
N LEU A 174 31.63 21.15 20.17
CA LEU A 174 31.60 22.27 19.23
C LEU A 174 32.73 23.29 19.43
N GLY A 175 33.57 23.10 20.45
CA GLY A 175 34.80 23.88 20.64
C GLY A 175 34.73 24.92 21.76
N PHE A 176 33.71 24.88 22.62
CA PHE A 176 33.70 25.67 23.85
C PHE A 176 34.86 25.27 24.77
N LYS A 177 35.68 26.25 25.19
CA LYS A 177 36.82 26.02 26.10
C LYS A 177 36.62 26.72 27.46
N GLY A 178 35.91 27.84 27.51
CA GLY A 178 35.67 28.62 28.73
C GLY A 178 36.96 28.91 29.50
N ARG A 179 36.96 28.64 30.82
CA ARG A 179 38.12 28.85 31.71
C ARG A 179 39.40 28.08 31.31
N TYR A 180 39.29 27.06 30.45
CA TYR A 180 40.42 26.24 30.01
C TYR A 180 41.06 26.76 28.71
N ARG A 181 40.59 27.88 28.15
CA ARG A 181 41.12 28.39 26.88
C ARG A 181 42.61 28.74 26.90
N HIS A 182 43.10 29.25 28.04
CA HIS A 182 44.50 29.63 28.24
C HIS A 182 45.29 28.60 29.07
N LYS A 183 44.68 27.45 29.36
CA LYS A 183 45.31 26.34 30.09
C LYS A 183 45.69 25.22 29.11
N ASP A 184 46.39 24.22 29.62
CA ASP A 184 46.72 23.03 28.85
C ASP A 184 45.46 22.28 28.41
N GLU A 185 45.44 21.82 27.16
CA GLU A 185 44.26 21.13 26.59
C GLU A 185 44.00 19.76 27.22
N THR A 186 44.97 19.21 27.97
CA THR A 186 44.85 17.95 28.71
C THR A 186 43.70 17.98 29.71
N ASP A 187 43.56 19.05 30.49
CA ASP A 187 42.50 19.17 31.50
C ASP A 187 41.11 19.17 30.84
N LEU A 188 40.98 19.87 29.71
CA LEU A 188 39.73 19.92 28.97
C LEU A 188 39.39 18.55 28.35
N HIS A 189 40.40 17.83 27.87
CA HIS A 189 40.22 16.49 27.34
C HIS A 189 39.77 15.51 28.43
N GLU A 190 40.35 15.58 29.62
CA GLU A 190 39.95 14.77 30.78
C GLU A 190 38.49 15.03 31.16
N ILE A 191 38.07 16.30 31.23
CA ILE A 191 36.67 16.66 31.49
C ILE A 191 35.74 16.12 30.40
N LYS A 192 36.09 16.28 29.12
CA LYS A 192 35.31 15.73 28.00
C LYS A 192 35.15 14.22 28.11
N SER A 193 36.22 13.51 28.44
CA SER A 193 36.21 12.06 28.63
C SER A 193 35.32 11.65 29.81
N GLY A 194 35.46 12.31 30.96
CA GLY A 194 34.64 12.01 32.15
C GLY A 194 33.15 12.27 31.92
N VAL A 195 32.79 13.36 31.25
CA VAL A 195 31.40 13.65 30.88
C VAL A 195 30.86 12.61 29.91
N TYR A 196 31.67 12.17 28.94
CA TYR A 196 31.27 11.12 28.00
C TYR A 196 31.02 9.78 28.71
N GLU A 197 31.86 9.39 29.67
CA GLU A 197 31.65 8.17 30.47
C GLU A 197 30.35 8.21 31.26
N VAL A 198 30.04 9.36 31.88
CA VAL A 198 28.75 9.58 32.56
C VAL A 198 27.60 9.44 31.56
N LEU A 199 27.66 10.11 30.41
CA LEU A 199 26.59 10.06 29.41
C LEU A 199 26.37 8.64 28.88
N ARG A 200 27.44 7.91 28.58
CA ARG A 200 27.37 6.52 28.08
C ARG A 200 26.67 5.58 29.06
N HIS A 201 26.74 5.85 30.35
CA HIS A 201 26.04 5.07 31.37
C HIS A 201 24.51 5.29 31.32
N TYR A 202 24.06 6.52 31.02
CA TYR A 202 22.64 6.91 31.05
C TYR A 202 21.96 6.95 29.67
N ARG A 203 22.74 6.97 28.59
CA ARG A 203 22.28 6.95 27.21
C ARG A 203 22.90 5.73 26.52
N THR A 204 22.04 4.78 26.13
CA THR A 204 22.47 3.73 25.20
C THR A 204 22.82 4.39 23.88
N GLU A 205 23.97 4.05 23.28
CA GLU A 205 24.32 4.51 21.94
C GLU A 205 23.13 4.25 21.01
N SER A 206 22.47 5.32 20.57
CA SER A 206 21.49 5.24 19.50
C SER A 206 22.29 4.90 18.25
N VAL A 207 22.39 3.61 17.94
CA VAL A 207 22.83 3.17 16.62
C VAL A 207 21.87 3.85 15.66
N LEU A 208 22.35 4.87 14.94
CA LEU A 208 21.57 5.54 13.92
C LEU A 208 20.89 4.44 13.11
N PRO A 209 19.56 4.45 12.94
CA PRO A 209 18.89 3.40 12.20
C PRO A 209 19.48 3.43 10.79
N ILE A 210 20.39 2.50 10.52
CA ILE A 210 21.00 2.33 9.22
C ILE A 210 19.80 2.18 8.28
N PRO A 211 19.66 3.04 7.24
CA PRO A 211 18.53 2.95 6.33
C PRO A 211 18.52 1.53 5.77
N ARG A 212 17.60 0.71 6.29
CA ARG A 212 17.42 -0.65 5.80
C ARG A 212 16.89 -0.45 4.40
N THR A 213 17.63 -0.93 3.41
CA THR A 213 17.13 -0.95 2.04
C THR A 213 15.74 -1.59 2.09
N PRO A 214 14.70 -0.93 1.55
CA PRO A 214 13.38 -1.53 1.54
C PRO A 214 13.55 -2.90 0.89
N THR A 215 13.08 -3.94 1.58
CA THR A 215 13.06 -5.28 1.00
C THR A 215 12.25 -5.15 -0.28
N LEU A 216 12.93 -5.20 -1.43
CA LEU A 216 12.27 -5.20 -2.73
C LEU A 216 11.18 -6.28 -2.63
N PRO A 217 9.93 -5.99 -3.03
CA PRO A 217 8.93 -7.03 -3.11
C PRO A 217 9.55 -8.14 -3.94
N THR A 218 9.84 -9.28 -3.31
CA THR A 218 10.31 -10.48 -3.99
C THR A 218 9.32 -10.71 -5.11
N GLU A 219 9.76 -10.47 -6.36
CA GLU A 219 8.98 -10.83 -7.52
C GLU A 219 8.58 -12.29 -7.31
N LYS A 220 7.28 -12.54 -7.18
CA LYS A 220 6.75 -13.90 -7.24
C LYS A 220 7.21 -14.42 -8.58
N GLU A 221 8.13 -15.38 -8.58
CA GLU A 221 8.58 -15.98 -9.83
C GLU A 221 7.33 -16.37 -10.64
N PRO A 222 7.22 -15.91 -11.91
CA PRO A 222 6.08 -16.28 -12.74
C PRO A 222 6.01 -17.80 -12.78
N TRP A 223 4.79 -18.32 -12.69
CA TRP A 223 4.46 -19.74 -12.55
C TRP A 223 5.47 -20.61 -13.30
N ARG A 224 6.35 -21.28 -12.53
CA ARG A 224 7.35 -22.19 -13.05
C ARG A 224 6.63 -23.29 -13.82
N MET A 225 6.65 -23.15 -15.15
CA MET A 225 6.03 -24.03 -16.12
C MET A 225 6.23 -25.49 -15.66
N TRP A 226 5.13 -26.22 -15.43
CA TRP A 226 5.23 -27.62 -14.99
C TRP A 226 6.19 -28.36 -15.92
N SER A 227 7.25 -28.95 -15.34
CA SER A 227 8.23 -29.72 -16.11
C SER A 227 7.52 -30.67 -17.06
N MET A 228 7.91 -30.69 -18.34
CA MET A 228 7.26 -31.46 -19.43
C MET A 228 6.93 -32.90 -19.04
N ARG A 229 7.75 -33.50 -18.16
CA ARG A 229 7.56 -34.85 -17.62
C ARG A 229 6.28 -35.01 -16.81
N LYS A 230 5.92 -34.01 -15.99
CA LYS A 230 4.69 -34.00 -15.18
C LYS A 230 3.45 -33.86 -16.06
N LEU A 231 3.52 -33.01 -17.07
CA LEU A 231 2.42 -32.82 -18.03
C LEU A 231 2.19 -34.09 -18.87
N ALA A 232 3.26 -34.72 -19.35
CA ALA A 232 3.19 -35.99 -20.07
C ALA A 232 2.61 -37.12 -19.19
N ALA A 233 2.99 -37.18 -17.90
CA ALA A 233 2.43 -38.15 -16.96
C ALA A 233 0.91 -37.93 -16.73
N LEU A 234 0.48 -36.68 -16.58
CA LEU A 234 -0.93 -36.34 -16.42
C LEU A 234 -1.74 -36.69 -17.68
N ALA A 235 -1.22 -36.36 -18.86
CA ALA A 235 -1.86 -36.70 -20.14
C ALA A 235 -1.96 -38.22 -20.32
N GLY A 236 -0.89 -38.96 -20.00
CA GLY A 236 -0.91 -40.43 -20.02
C GLY A 236 -1.96 -41.01 -19.08
N LEU A 237 -2.07 -40.48 -17.86
CA LEU A 237 -3.07 -40.91 -16.88
C LEU A 237 -4.50 -40.66 -17.38
N LEU A 238 -4.75 -39.52 -18.02
CA LEU A 238 -6.07 -39.22 -18.62
C LEU A 238 -6.41 -40.18 -19.76
N ILE A 239 -5.44 -40.52 -20.62
CA ILE A 239 -5.65 -41.48 -21.70
C ILE A 239 -5.98 -42.86 -21.15
N VAL A 240 -5.23 -43.34 -20.15
CA VAL A 240 -5.47 -44.65 -19.52
C VAL A 240 -6.83 -44.66 -18.82
N SER A 241 -7.16 -43.61 -18.07
CA SER A 241 -8.46 -43.48 -17.42
C SER A 241 -9.60 -43.46 -18.43
N GLY A 242 -9.44 -42.76 -19.56
CA GLY A 242 -10.43 -42.72 -20.63
C GLY A 242 -10.62 -44.08 -21.29
N TYR A 243 -9.53 -44.82 -21.53
CA TYR A 243 -9.60 -46.18 -22.06
C TYR A 243 -10.34 -47.13 -21.12
N VAL A 244 -9.98 -47.14 -19.84
CA VAL A 244 -10.64 -47.99 -18.83
C VAL A 244 -12.11 -47.62 -18.67
N PHE A 245 -12.44 -46.32 -18.66
CA PHE A 245 -13.82 -45.86 -18.60
C PHE A 245 -14.62 -46.28 -19.85
N SER A 246 -14.02 -46.18 -21.03
CA SER A 246 -14.61 -46.62 -22.29
C SER A 246 -14.92 -48.12 -22.24
N GLU A 247 -13.93 -48.96 -21.91
CA GLU A 247 -14.10 -50.41 -21.79
C GLU A 247 -15.18 -50.78 -20.76
N TYR A 248 -15.21 -50.10 -19.61
CA TYR A 248 -16.24 -50.29 -18.60
C TYR A 248 -17.64 -49.94 -19.13
N TRP A 249 -17.76 -48.82 -19.84
CA TRP A 249 -19.02 -48.37 -20.42
C TRP A 249 -19.49 -49.31 -21.52
N TYR A 250 -18.59 -49.75 -22.40
CA TYR A 250 -18.86 -50.74 -23.44
C TYR A 250 -19.28 -52.08 -22.87
N TYR A 251 -18.61 -52.56 -21.83
CA TYR A 251 -18.95 -53.80 -21.15
C TYR A 251 -20.36 -53.74 -20.53
N ASN A 252 -20.68 -52.66 -19.82
CA ASN A 252 -22.01 -52.49 -19.23
C ASN A 252 -23.11 -52.37 -20.30
N ARG A 253 -22.82 -51.73 -21.43
CA ARG A 253 -23.79 -51.57 -22.52
C ARG A 253 -23.97 -52.87 -23.31
N SER A 254 -22.90 -53.64 -23.55
CA SER A 254 -22.95 -54.88 -24.32
C SER A 254 -23.76 -55.97 -23.63
N GLN A 255 -23.68 -56.07 -22.29
CA GLN A 255 -24.46 -57.04 -21.52
C GLN A 255 -25.98 -56.92 -21.76
N THR A 256 -26.49 -55.70 -21.94
CA THR A 256 -27.91 -55.48 -22.23
C THR A 256 -28.34 -56.03 -23.60
N ILE A 257 -27.45 -55.95 -24.59
CA ILE A 257 -27.73 -56.43 -25.96
C ILE A 257 -27.59 -57.95 -26.03
N ILE A 258 -26.58 -58.52 -25.36
CA ILE A 258 -26.40 -59.98 -25.27
C ILE A 258 -27.58 -60.63 -24.55
N ALA A 259 -28.11 -60.01 -23.48
CA ALA A 259 -29.29 -60.50 -22.79
C ALA A 259 -30.53 -60.49 -23.71
N GLN A 260 -30.70 -59.46 -24.54
CA GLN A 260 -31.79 -59.39 -25.52
C GLN A 260 -31.65 -60.44 -26.63
N SER A 261 -30.45 -60.69 -27.16
CA SER A 261 -30.25 -61.73 -28.17
C SER A 261 -30.47 -63.13 -27.60
N GLN A 262 -30.05 -63.39 -26.36
CA GLN A 262 -30.35 -64.66 -25.68
C GLN A 262 -31.85 -64.85 -25.41
N LEU A 263 -32.58 -63.76 -25.11
CA LEU A 263 -34.04 -63.83 -24.99
C LEU A 263 -34.69 -64.09 -26.35
N ILE A 264 -34.21 -63.48 -27.43
CA ILE A 264 -34.71 -63.74 -28.79
C ILE A 264 -34.43 -65.19 -29.22
N ASP A 265 -33.25 -65.75 -28.92
CA ASP A 265 -32.92 -67.16 -29.19
C ASP A 265 -33.78 -68.13 -28.38
N LYS A 266 -34.07 -67.81 -27.10
CA LYS A 266 -35.01 -68.61 -26.29
C LYS A 266 -36.44 -68.48 -26.79
N THR A 267 -36.82 -67.29 -27.25
CA THR A 267 -38.17 -67.05 -27.79
C THR A 267 -38.34 -67.76 -29.13
N SER A 268 -37.34 -67.76 -30.02
CA SER A 268 -37.39 -68.51 -31.29
C SER A 268 -37.36 -70.02 -31.07
N ALA A 269 -36.63 -70.51 -30.06
CA ALA A 269 -36.71 -71.91 -29.63
C ALA A 269 -38.11 -72.28 -29.14
N SER A 270 -38.72 -71.43 -28.30
CA SER A 270 -40.11 -71.65 -27.84
C SER A 270 -41.13 -71.52 -28.98
N ILE A 271 -40.97 -70.59 -29.91
CA ILE A 271 -41.84 -70.45 -31.09
C ILE A 271 -41.75 -71.70 -31.97
N ASN A 272 -40.57 -72.30 -32.15
CA ASN A 272 -40.43 -73.56 -32.87
C ASN A 272 -41.09 -74.74 -32.12
N GLU A 273 -41.04 -74.73 -30.78
CA GLU A 273 -41.72 -75.73 -29.93
C GLU A 273 -43.25 -75.60 -30.02
N TYR A 274 -43.79 -74.37 -29.94
CA TYR A 274 -45.21 -74.08 -30.17
C TYR A 274 -45.63 -74.34 -31.62
N THR A 275 -44.79 -74.08 -32.61
CA THR A 275 -45.11 -74.36 -34.03
C THR A 275 -45.10 -75.86 -34.32
N LEU A 276 -44.34 -76.66 -33.57
CA LEU A 276 -44.40 -78.12 -33.63
C LEU A 276 -45.64 -78.68 -32.93
N GLU A 277 -46.09 -78.08 -31.82
CA GLU A 277 -47.36 -78.45 -31.18
C GLU A 277 -48.59 -77.99 -31.99
N GLN A 278 -48.56 -76.81 -32.59
CA GLN A 278 -49.66 -76.27 -33.39
C GLN A 278 -49.78 -76.92 -34.78
N LYS A 279 -48.74 -77.66 -35.23
CA LYS A 279 -48.79 -78.48 -36.45
C LYS A 279 -49.38 -79.88 -36.20
N ILE A 280 -49.63 -80.26 -34.94
CA ILE A 280 -50.33 -81.50 -34.56
C ILE A 280 -51.83 -81.24 -34.34
N ASP A 281 -52.26 -79.99 -34.10
CA ASP A 281 -53.66 -79.65 -33.79
C ASP A 281 -54.37 -78.75 -34.84
N ALA A 282 -53.85 -78.64 -36.06
CA ALA A 282 -54.46 -77.86 -37.15
C ALA A 282 -54.71 -78.69 -38.42
N GLU A 283 -55.50 -79.75 -38.28
CA GLU A 283 -56.27 -80.34 -39.39
C GLU A 283 -57.77 -80.34 -39.03
N ASN A 284 -58.35 -79.14 -38.84
CA ASN A 284 -59.76 -78.90 -39.13
C ASN A 284 -60.13 -77.42 -39.09
N GLU A 285 -60.95 -77.05 -40.06
CA GLU A 285 -61.83 -75.87 -40.14
C GLU A 285 -61.22 -74.48 -40.39
N ASN A 286 -61.09 -74.20 -41.69
CA ASN A 286 -61.74 -73.12 -42.45
C ASN A 286 -62.18 -71.81 -41.76
N ALA A 287 -61.75 -70.74 -42.45
CA ALA A 287 -62.45 -69.48 -42.75
C ALA A 287 -62.34 -68.30 -41.77
N GLY A 288 -61.61 -67.27 -42.24
CA GLY A 288 -62.09 -65.88 -42.19
C GLY A 288 -61.24 -64.87 -41.42
N ASN A 289 -60.44 -64.08 -42.16
CA ASN A 289 -60.24 -62.62 -42.10
C ASN A 289 -60.39 -61.89 -40.74
N SER A 290 -59.53 -60.95 -40.32
CA SER A 290 -58.73 -59.97 -41.07
C SER A 290 -57.76 -59.26 -40.12
N ILE A 291 -56.59 -58.89 -40.65
CA ILE A 291 -55.58 -58.02 -40.06
C ILE A 291 -55.94 -56.57 -40.39
N LYS A 292 -55.85 -55.65 -39.41
CA LYS A 292 -55.61 -54.21 -39.65
C LYS A 292 -55.00 -53.48 -38.45
N GLU A 293 -53.70 -53.28 -38.56
CA GLU A 293 -52.92 -52.05 -38.30
C GLU A 293 -53.25 -51.17 -37.07
N SER A 294 -52.34 -51.24 -36.11
CA SER A 294 -52.12 -50.22 -35.06
C SER A 294 -51.28 -49.07 -35.63
N MET A 295 -51.88 -47.90 -35.84
CA MET A 295 -51.16 -46.63 -35.99
C MET A 295 -51.08 -45.87 -34.66
N MET A 296 -49.84 -45.65 -34.26
CA MET A 296 -49.35 -44.81 -33.17
C MET A 296 -49.70 -43.34 -33.42
N HIS A 297 -50.50 -42.71 -32.55
CA HIS A 297 -50.61 -41.25 -32.46
C HIS A 297 -50.28 -40.80 -31.04
N SER A 298 -49.10 -40.19 -30.90
CA SER A 298 -48.68 -39.41 -29.74
C SER A 298 -49.44 -38.07 -29.71
N HIS A 299 -50.17 -37.80 -28.63
CA HIS A 299 -50.75 -36.48 -28.39
C HIS A 299 -49.63 -35.43 -28.16
N MET A 300 -49.55 -34.44 -29.04
CA MET A 300 -48.75 -33.22 -28.85
C MET A 300 -49.36 -32.38 -27.72
N ASN A 301 -48.58 -32.10 -26.68
CA ASN A 301 -48.92 -31.09 -25.68
C ASN A 301 -48.72 -29.69 -26.29
N GLU A 302 -49.78 -28.88 -26.32
CA GLU A 302 -49.73 -27.45 -26.60
C GLU A 302 -48.76 -26.76 -25.64
N VAL A 303 -47.78 -26.03 -26.17
CA VAL A 303 -46.74 -25.38 -25.37
C VAL A 303 -46.95 -23.87 -25.44
N ASP A 304 -47.45 -23.30 -24.33
CA ASP A 304 -47.49 -21.86 -24.13
C ASP A 304 -46.08 -21.34 -23.82
N TRP A 305 -45.70 -20.20 -24.40
CA TRP A 305 -44.40 -19.56 -24.18
C TRP A 305 -44.58 -18.18 -23.53
N GLU A 306 -43.67 -17.83 -22.63
CA GLU A 306 -43.68 -16.57 -21.88
C GLU A 306 -42.35 -15.84 -22.04
N ILE A 307 -42.41 -14.51 -22.16
CA ILE A 307 -41.22 -13.66 -22.21
C ILE A 307 -41.09 -12.96 -20.85
N LEU A 308 -40.00 -13.22 -20.13
CA LEU A 308 -39.66 -12.54 -18.88
C LEU A 308 -38.81 -11.30 -19.20
N LEU A 309 -39.29 -10.12 -18.82
CA LEU A 309 -38.63 -8.86 -19.14
C LEU A 309 -37.63 -8.47 -18.05
N ALA A 310 -38.04 -8.55 -16.78
CA ALA A 310 -37.20 -8.22 -15.64
C ALA A 310 -37.80 -8.78 -14.34
N VAL A 311 -36.96 -8.90 -13.32
CA VAL A 311 -37.35 -9.23 -11.94
C VAL A 311 -37.07 -8.01 -11.07
N PHE A 312 -38.10 -7.51 -10.40
CA PHE A 312 -38.00 -6.33 -9.54
C PHE A 312 -38.06 -6.73 -8.06
N SER A 313 -37.27 -6.06 -7.24
CA SER A 313 -37.31 -6.19 -5.78
C SER A 313 -38.52 -5.48 -5.15
N THR A 314 -39.08 -4.47 -5.83
CA THR A 314 -40.16 -3.61 -5.33
C THR A 314 -41.37 -3.64 -6.27
N SER A 315 -42.58 -3.74 -5.71
CA SER A 315 -43.84 -3.79 -6.51
C SER A 315 -44.16 -2.47 -7.20
N ALA A 316 -43.74 -1.34 -6.66
CA ALA A 316 -43.96 -0.02 -7.23
C ALA A 316 -43.28 0.15 -8.60
N ASP A 317 -42.02 -0.27 -8.71
CA ASP A 317 -41.24 -0.16 -9.95
C ASP A 317 -41.75 -1.12 -11.03
N ALA A 318 -42.14 -2.33 -10.62
CA ALA A 318 -42.77 -3.31 -11.51
C ALA A 318 -44.09 -2.79 -12.08
N ASN A 319 -44.92 -2.13 -11.25
CA ASN A 319 -46.19 -1.54 -11.68
C ASN A 319 -46.01 -0.34 -12.59
N GLN A 320 -44.99 0.50 -12.37
CA GLN A 320 -44.68 1.63 -13.26
C GLN A 320 -44.28 1.16 -14.65
N LEU A 321 -43.40 0.16 -14.74
CA LEU A 321 -42.96 -0.37 -16.03
C LEU A 321 -44.08 -1.15 -16.74
N ALA A 322 -44.91 -1.88 -15.98
CA ALA A 322 -46.13 -2.49 -16.50
C ALA A 322 -47.10 -1.45 -17.09
N ALA A 323 -47.29 -0.31 -16.42
CA ALA A 323 -48.16 0.77 -16.92
C ALA A 323 -47.65 1.39 -18.23
N ILE A 324 -46.34 1.55 -18.39
CA ILE A 324 -45.71 2.06 -19.62
C ILE A 324 -45.91 1.07 -20.79
N LEU A 325 -45.75 -0.23 -20.53
CA LEU A 325 -45.93 -1.27 -21.53
C LEU A 325 -47.40 -1.48 -21.91
N ASN A 326 -48.32 -1.41 -20.94
CA ASN A 326 -49.75 -1.47 -21.21
C ASN A 326 -50.22 -0.26 -22.03
N LYS A 327 -49.68 0.94 -21.76
CA LYS A 327 -49.97 2.16 -22.55
C LYS A 327 -49.45 2.08 -23.99
N SER A 328 -48.45 1.23 -24.24
CA SER A 328 -47.91 0.97 -25.59
C SER A 328 -48.52 -0.26 -26.28
N GLY A 329 -49.56 -0.86 -25.69
CA GLY A 329 -50.38 -1.90 -26.31
C GLY A 329 -49.95 -3.34 -26.02
N TYR A 330 -49.00 -3.58 -25.11
CA TYR A 330 -48.57 -4.92 -24.72
C TYR A 330 -49.32 -5.39 -23.46
N SER A 331 -49.86 -6.62 -23.48
CA SER A 331 -50.53 -7.19 -22.30
C SER A 331 -49.48 -7.77 -21.34
N THR A 332 -49.23 -7.06 -20.24
CA THR A 332 -48.27 -7.48 -19.20
C THR A 332 -48.98 -8.16 -18.02
N ALA A 333 -48.36 -9.19 -17.47
CA ALA A 333 -48.78 -9.88 -16.26
C ALA A 333 -47.65 -9.84 -15.22
N LEU A 334 -48.00 -9.57 -13.96
CA LEU A 334 -47.07 -9.57 -12.84
C LEU A 334 -47.23 -10.89 -12.07
N LYS A 335 -46.14 -11.62 -11.88
CA LYS A 335 -46.10 -12.86 -11.10
C LYS A 335 -45.11 -12.70 -9.95
N GLN A 336 -45.55 -13.01 -8.74
CA GLN A 336 -44.71 -12.92 -7.54
C GLN A 336 -44.10 -14.28 -7.24
N ASN A 337 -42.76 -14.36 -7.21
CA ASN A 337 -41.99 -15.56 -6.89
C ASN A 337 -41.05 -15.31 -5.70
N GLU A 338 -40.39 -16.35 -5.18
CA GLU A 338 -39.45 -16.25 -4.05
C GLU A 338 -38.27 -15.29 -4.28
N HIS A 339 -37.93 -15.00 -5.54
CA HIS A 339 -36.82 -14.14 -5.92
C HIS A 339 -37.24 -12.70 -6.32
N GLY A 340 -38.52 -12.34 -6.18
CA GLY A 340 -39.03 -11.00 -6.50
C GLY A 340 -40.28 -11.02 -7.39
N ILE A 341 -40.62 -9.86 -7.96
CA ILE A 341 -41.80 -9.68 -8.81
C ILE A 341 -41.36 -9.71 -10.27
N GLU A 342 -41.78 -10.74 -10.99
CA GLU A 342 -41.47 -10.94 -12.40
C GLU A 342 -42.52 -10.25 -13.28
N LEU A 343 -42.05 -9.45 -14.23
CA LEU A 343 -42.89 -8.87 -15.27
C LEU A 343 -42.82 -9.75 -16.52
N VAL A 344 -43.96 -10.33 -16.90
CA VAL A 344 -44.08 -11.30 -17.99
C VAL A 344 -45.04 -10.79 -19.05
N ILE A 345 -44.71 -11.01 -20.33
CA ILE A 345 -45.64 -10.84 -21.45
C ILE A 345 -46.03 -12.22 -21.96
N LYS A 346 -47.34 -12.49 -22.02
CA LYS A 346 -47.86 -13.72 -22.63
C LYS A 346 -47.69 -13.62 -24.13
N ALA A 347 -47.02 -14.61 -24.72
CA ALA A 347 -46.76 -14.63 -26.16
C ALA A 347 -47.41 -15.85 -26.82
N SER A 348 -47.85 -15.68 -28.07
CA SER A 348 -48.53 -16.72 -28.85
C SER A 348 -47.62 -17.91 -29.17
N ASN A 349 -48.23 -19.04 -29.53
CA ASN A 349 -47.58 -20.35 -29.76
C ASN A 349 -46.55 -20.40 -30.92
N ASP A 350 -46.30 -19.28 -31.61
CA ASP A 350 -45.35 -19.20 -32.73
C ASP A 350 -44.01 -18.59 -32.30
N LEU A 351 -42.97 -19.42 -32.31
CA LEU A 351 -41.62 -19.08 -31.84
C LEU A 351 -40.95 -17.97 -32.68
N LEU A 352 -41.34 -17.82 -33.95
CA LEU A 352 -40.87 -16.73 -34.81
C LEU A 352 -41.45 -15.38 -34.39
N ALA A 353 -42.73 -15.34 -34.03
CA ALA A 353 -43.39 -14.14 -33.52
C ALA A 353 -42.77 -13.67 -32.19
N ILE A 354 -42.42 -14.62 -31.31
CA ILE A 354 -41.77 -14.36 -30.02
C ILE A 354 -40.39 -13.71 -30.21
N ARG A 355 -39.57 -14.23 -31.12
CA ARG A 355 -38.25 -13.66 -31.42
C ARG A 355 -38.35 -12.25 -32.00
N LYS A 356 -39.35 -12.01 -32.87
CA LYS A 356 -39.61 -10.68 -33.40
C LYS A 356 -40.02 -9.70 -32.29
N LEU A 357 -40.93 -10.12 -31.40
CA LEU A 357 -41.37 -9.30 -30.27
C LEU A 357 -40.21 -8.98 -29.32
N ASN A 358 -39.34 -9.95 -29.01
CA ASN A 358 -38.17 -9.71 -28.17
C ASN A 358 -37.20 -8.68 -28.81
N ASN A 359 -36.95 -8.80 -30.12
CA ASN A 359 -36.14 -7.81 -30.83
C ASN A 359 -36.78 -6.42 -30.83
N GLU A 360 -38.11 -6.32 -31.00
CA GLU A 360 -38.82 -5.03 -30.93
C GLU A 360 -38.74 -4.39 -29.54
N LEU A 361 -38.90 -5.17 -28.47
CA LEU A 361 -38.76 -4.68 -27.09
C LEU A 361 -37.34 -4.20 -26.80
N LYS A 362 -36.33 -4.93 -27.29
CA LYS A 362 -34.93 -4.52 -27.15
C LYS A 362 -34.63 -3.22 -27.88
N VAL A 363 -35.14 -3.06 -29.10
CA VAL A 363 -34.90 -1.85 -29.91
C VAL A 363 -35.66 -0.63 -29.37
N LYS A 364 -36.93 -0.80 -28.96
CA LYS A 364 -37.76 0.32 -28.51
C LYS A 364 -37.50 0.75 -27.06
N PHE A 365 -37.21 -0.19 -26.17
CA PHE A 365 -37.14 0.06 -24.73
C PHE A 365 -35.78 -0.30 -24.10
N GLY A 366 -34.84 -0.85 -24.87
CA GLY A 366 -33.51 -1.23 -24.37
C GLY A 366 -33.53 -2.43 -23.40
N LEU A 367 -34.64 -3.17 -23.32
CA LEU A 367 -34.82 -4.26 -22.37
C LEU A 367 -34.25 -5.57 -22.92
N ASN A 368 -33.44 -6.27 -22.12
CA ASN A 368 -32.95 -7.62 -22.45
C ASN A 368 -33.92 -8.66 -21.87
N ALA A 369 -34.89 -9.11 -22.67
CA ALA A 369 -35.87 -10.09 -22.22
C ALA A 369 -35.41 -11.54 -22.47
N THR A 370 -35.77 -12.43 -21.55
CA THR A 370 -35.47 -13.87 -21.61
C THR A 370 -36.73 -14.66 -21.98
N ILE A 371 -36.62 -15.56 -22.97
CA ILE A 371 -37.75 -16.36 -23.44
C ILE A 371 -37.75 -17.68 -22.67
N ARG A 372 -38.86 -18.02 -22.02
CA ARG A 372 -39.04 -19.29 -21.30
C ARG A 372 -40.35 -19.97 -21.68
N LYS A 373 -40.42 -21.28 -21.48
CA LYS A 373 -41.66 -22.05 -21.63
C LYS A 373 -42.57 -21.73 -20.45
N ALA A 374 -43.86 -21.46 -20.69
CA ALA A 374 -44.81 -21.19 -19.62
C ALA A 374 -44.91 -22.44 -18.73
N GLN A 375 -44.56 -22.31 -17.45
CA GLN A 375 -44.84 -23.34 -16.46
C GLN A 375 -46.28 -23.13 -16.00
N LYS A 376 -47.13 -24.14 -16.25
CA LYS A 376 -48.54 -24.12 -15.86
C LYS A 376 -48.70 -24.15 -14.35
#